data_AF-A0A2M8ANX2-F1
#
_entry.id   AF-A0A2M8ANX2-F1
#
_cell.length_a   1.000
_cell.length_b   1.000
_cell.length_c   1.000
_cell.angle_alpha   90.00
_cell.angle_beta   90.00
_cell.angle_gamma   90.00
#
_symmetry.space_group_name_H-M   'P 1'
#
loop_
_entity.id
_entity.type
_entity.pdbx_description
1 polymer ?
#
loop_
_entity_poly.entity_id
_entity_poly.type
_entity_poly.pdbx_seq_one_letter_code
_entity_poly.pdbx_strand_id
1 'polypeptide(L)'
;MIKVSKLGKLNKPVYDISVNKETPYFYANNILVHNTDSSYFSLDSALKNNKELSKLYESFDINKDSMVCLYDAVADEANASFDGFLQNNFNVNTEFAVIKAGREIVASKALFIKKKRYAALVYDKEGTRKDKGNKPGEVKAMGLDLKRSDTPKYVQQFLEHILELVLTNGTEKEVIEEVKKFKTEFRDKPAWEKGTPKKVNALTDYTARYNQSRNPDELMDLQARMVRVKTTKERDKIKKDIEKSRRITVPGHVMASIEYNKLRKMNNDQYSMPIQDGQKIIVCKLKENPMNVKSVAYPIDETNLPDWFKKLPFDDELMEETIVDKKVFNLLYVLGWDLSMADNSTTFGDFFSFDT
;
A
#
# COMPACT_ATOMS: atom_id res chain seq x y z
N MET A 1 16.95 29.96 -2.59
CA MET A 1 16.62 30.81 -1.42
C MET A 1 15.27 30.37 -0.88
N ILE A 2 15.25 29.57 0.20
CA ILE A 2 14.00 29.05 0.78
C ILE A 2 13.37 30.17 1.62
N LYS A 3 12.21 30.67 1.21
CA LYS A 3 11.45 31.67 1.96
C LYS A 3 10.69 30.97 3.08
N VAL A 4 11.14 31.16 4.32
CA VAL A 4 10.36 30.81 5.52
C VAL A 4 9.40 31.95 5.81
N SER A 5 8.09 31.67 5.84
CA SER A 5 7.05 32.66 6.19
C SER A 5 6.39 32.29 7.51
N LYS A 6 6.21 33.30 8.38
CA LYS A 6 5.55 33.15 9.69
C LYS A 6 4.04 33.07 9.49
N LEU A 7 3.45 31.89 9.70
CA LEU A 7 2.00 31.65 9.51
C LEU A 7 1.11 32.07 10.71
N GLY A 8 1.68 32.66 11.76
CA GLY A 8 0.94 33.06 12.98
C GLY A 8 0.58 31.88 13.90
N LYS A 9 -0.21 32.13 14.94
CA LYS A 9 -0.75 31.09 15.83
C LYS A 9 -1.90 30.36 15.11
N LEU A 10 -1.73 29.08 14.82
CA LEU A 10 -2.78 28.23 14.28
C LEU A 10 -3.26 27.28 15.39
N ASN A 11 -4.56 27.27 15.70
CA ASN A 11 -5.21 26.30 16.60
C ASN A 11 -5.38 24.95 15.88
N LYS A 12 -4.28 24.41 15.34
CA LYS A 12 -4.23 23.10 14.71
C LYS A 12 -3.05 22.36 15.32
N PRO A 13 -3.23 21.12 15.81
CA PRO A 13 -2.08 20.30 16.20
C PRO A 13 -1.13 20.17 15.01
N VAL A 14 0.11 20.62 15.20
CA VAL A 14 1.18 20.47 14.22
C VAL A 14 1.70 19.06 14.36
N TYR A 15 1.27 18.17 13.46
CA TYR A 15 1.64 16.75 13.48
C TYR A 15 2.87 16.44 12.63
N ASP A 16 3.36 17.38 11.82
CA ASP A 16 4.35 17.10 10.79
C ASP A 16 5.05 18.37 10.28
N ILE A 17 6.35 18.25 9.96
CA ILE A 17 7.12 19.27 9.24
C ILE A 17 7.40 18.69 7.84
N SER A 18 6.86 19.32 6.80
CA SER A 18 7.15 18.98 5.40
C SER A 18 7.74 20.18 4.68
N VAL A 19 8.83 19.99 3.95
CA VAL A 19 9.43 21.05 3.10
C VAL A 19 8.57 21.32 1.86
N ASN A 20 7.81 20.31 1.41
CA ASN A 20 6.88 20.36 0.27
C ASN A 20 5.84 19.22 0.42
N LYS A 21 4.60 19.43 -0.05
CA LYS A 21 3.53 18.40 -0.09
C LYS A 21 3.88 17.16 -0.92
N GLU A 22 4.71 17.32 -1.95
CA GLU A 22 5.10 16.26 -2.89
C GLU A 22 6.37 15.52 -2.47
N THR A 23 7.25 16.16 -1.67
CA THR A 23 8.44 15.54 -1.07
C THR A 23 8.32 15.53 0.45
N PRO A 24 7.70 14.48 1.03
CA PRO A 24 7.40 14.40 2.46
C PRO A 24 8.61 13.97 3.32
N TYR A 25 9.80 14.07 2.74
CA TYR A 25 11.10 13.86 3.36
C TYR A 25 12.04 14.91 2.78
N PHE A 26 13.04 15.28 3.55
CA PHE A 26 14.10 16.15 3.07
C PHE A 26 15.42 15.69 3.67
N TYR A 27 16.49 15.94 2.93
CA TYR A 27 17.84 15.75 3.44
C TYR A 27 18.28 17.07 4.09
N ALA A 28 18.50 17.04 5.40
CA ALA A 28 19.11 18.14 6.14
C ALA A 28 20.53 17.72 6.49
N ASN A 29 21.55 18.36 5.92
CA ASN A 29 22.95 17.94 6.09
C ASN A 29 23.17 16.43 5.87
N ASN A 30 22.59 15.88 4.80
CA ASN A 30 22.64 14.45 4.44
C ASN A 30 21.90 13.49 5.38
N ILE A 31 21.14 14.01 6.35
CA ILE A 31 20.25 13.23 7.21
C ILE A 31 18.89 13.16 6.54
N LEU A 32 18.39 11.95 6.27
CA LEU A 32 17.02 11.75 5.81
C LEU A 32 16.08 12.01 7.00
N VAL A 33 15.53 13.21 7.05
CA VAL A 33 14.50 13.57 8.03
C VAL A 33 13.17 13.07 7.52
N HIS A 34 12.59 12.11 8.24
CA HIS A 34 11.36 11.48 7.85
C HIS A 34 10.59 10.90 9.03
N ASN A 35 9.36 11.39 9.22
CA ASN A 35 8.39 10.99 10.24
C ASN A 35 8.68 11.58 11.65
N THR A 36 7.60 11.80 12.41
CA THR A 36 7.47 12.70 13.57
C THR A 36 8.64 12.78 14.56
N ASP A 37 9.26 11.66 14.93
CA ASP A 37 10.28 11.54 15.97
C ASP A 37 11.55 10.78 15.53
N SER A 38 11.51 10.15 14.36
CA SER A 38 12.57 9.26 13.86
C SER A 38 13.38 9.93 12.76
N SER A 39 14.70 9.71 12.74
CA SER A 39 15.59 10.20 11.67
C SER A 39 16.46 9.07 11.14
N TYR A 40 16.71 9.07 9.82
CA TYR A 40 17.48 8.02 9.15
C TYR A 40 18.78 8.61 8.61
N PHE A 41 19.90 7.99 8.99
CA PHE A 41 21.24 8.44 8.63
C PHE A 41 21.88 7.44 7.67
N SER A 42 22.51 7.94 6.61
CA SER A 42 23.24 7.13 5.64
C SER A 42 24.68 7.63 5.56
N LEU A 43 25.62 6.84 6.08
CA LEU A 43 27.05 7.13 5.94
C LEU A 43 27.45 7.25 4.47
N ASP A 44 26.99 6.33 3.61
CA ASP A 44 27.26 6.37 2.16
C ASP A 44 26.84 7.71 1.53
N SER A 45 25.63 8.19 1.85
CA SER A 45 25.16 9.50 1.36
C SER A 45 26.00 10.66 1.92
N ALA A 46 26.39 10.60 3.19
CA ALA A 46 27.22 11.62 3.82
C ALA A 46 28.63 11.69 3.20
N LEU A 47 29.27 10.55 2.94
CA LEU A 47 30.59 10.46 2.33
C LEU A 47 30.57 10.96 0.87
N LYS A 48 29.57 10.55 0.07
CA LYS A 48 29.42 11.00 -1.32
C LYS A 48 29.23 12.53 -1.43
N ASN A 49 28.52 13.11 -0.48
CA ASN A 49 28.19 14.54 -0.50
C ASN A 49 29.24 15.42 0.19
N ASN A 50 30.23 14.85 0.90
CA ASN A 50 31.27 15.62 1.60
C ASN A 50 32.65 14.99 1.38
N LYS A 51 33.46 15.63 0.52
CA LYS A 51 34.82 15.17 0.16
C LYS A 51 35.80 15.17 1.33
N GLU A 52 35.67 16.09 2.28
CA GLU A 52 36.55 16.13 3.45
C GLU A 52 36.24 14.97 4.39
N LEU A 53 34.96 14.71 4.62
CA LEU A 53 34.50 13.55 5.37
C LEU A 53 34.92 12.24 4.68
N SER A 54 34.82 12.18 3.35
CA SER A 54 35.27 11.03 2.56
C SER A 54 36.76 10.73 2.76
N LYS A 55 37.62 11.74 2.85
CA LYS A 55 39.06 11.57 3.14
C LYS A 55 39.30 11.11 4.57
N LEU A 56 38.56 11.69 5.53
CA LEU A 56 38.70 11.33 6.95
C LEU A 56 38.32 9.86 7.20
N TYR A 57 37.34 9.34 6.46
CA TYR A 57 36.86 7.97 6.56
C TYR A 57 37.51 7.00 5.55
N GLU A 58 38.53 7.43 4.81
CA GLU A 58 39.18 6.60 3.78
C GLU A 58 39.87 5.35 4.37
N SER A 59 40.43 5.48 5.57
CA SER A 59 41.04 4.37 6.33
C SER A 59 40.09 3.72 7.34
N PHE A 60 38.84 4.18 7.42
CA PHE A 60 37.87 3.65 8.37
C PHE A 60 37.40 2.27 7.90
N ASP A 61 37.60 1.25 8.73
CA ASP A 61 37.14 -0.11 8.44
C ASP A 61 35.61 -0.17 8.57
N ILE A 62 34.91 -0.15 7.44
CA ILE A 62 33.45 -0.21 7.37
C ILE A 62 33.02 -1.68 7.48
N ASN A 63 32.64 -2.09 8.69
CA ASN A 63 32.06 -3.38 8.99
C ASN A 63 30.82 -3.21 9.90
N LYS A 64 30.06 -4.28 10.14
CA LYS A 64 28.80 -4.19 10.90
C LYS A 64 29.02 -3.70 12.34
N ASP A 65 30.11 -4.08 12.98
CA ASP A 65 30.38 -3.71 14.37
C ASP A 65 30.80 -2.24 14.47
N SER A 66 31.71 -1.81 13.58
CA SER A 66 32.15 -0.42 13.53
C SER A 66 31.02 0.54 13.17
N MET A 67 30.07 0.13 12.32
CA MET A 67 28.86 0.89 12.02
C MET A 67 27.92 1.03 13.21
N VAL A 68 27.74 -0.02 14.03
CA VAL A 68 26.92 0.08 15.26
C VAL A 68 27.56 1.09 16.21
N CYS A 69 28.86 0.96 16.48
CA CYS A 69 29.58 1.91 17.33
C CYS A 69 29.51 3.35 16.81
N LEU A 70 29.66 3.54 15.50
CA LEU A 70 29.56 4.85 14.87
C LEU A 70 28.18 5.48 15.10
N TYR A 71 27.10 4.74 14.84
CA TYR A 71 25.76 5.27 14.98
C TYR A 71 25.30 5.44 16.44
N ASP A 72 25.84 4.64 17.37
CA ASP A 72 25.69 4.88 18.80
C ASP A 72 26.36 6.21 19.20
N ALA A 73 27.60 6.44 18.76
CA ALA A 73 28.31 7.70 19.00
C ALA A 73 27.58 8.92 18.40
N VAL A 74 26.98 8.77 17.20
CA VAL A 74 26.14 9.82 16.61
C VAL A 74 24.91 10.13 17.47
N ALA A 75 24.27 9.11 18.07
CA ALA A 75 23.14 9.31 18.96
C ALA A 75 23.57 10.02 20.27
N ASP A 76 24.72 9.64 20.83
CA ASP A 76 25.29 10.28 22.02
C ASP A 76 25.64 11.75 21.78
N GLU A 77 26.26 12.06 20.65
CA GLU A 77 26.58 13.45 20.27
C GLU A 77 25.32 14.28 20.02
N ALA A 78 24.29 13.69 19.39
CA ALA A 78 22.99 14.33 19.23
C ALA A 78 22.35 14.64 20.59
N ASN A 79 22.41 13.70 21.55
CA ASN A 79 21.93 13.90 22.91
C ASN A 79 22.67 15.04 23.62
N ALA A 80 24.00 15.11 23.50
CA ALA A 80 24.81 16.17 24.09
C ALA A 80 24.41 17.58 23.59
N SER A 81 23.86 17.67 22.36
CA SER A 81 23.41 18.94 21.79
C SER A 81 22.06 19.44 22.31
N PHE A 82 21.22 18.56 22.88
CA PHE A 82 19.82 18.89 23.19
C PHE A 82 19.68 19.89 24.33
N ASP A 83 20.49 19.78 25.38
CA ASP A 83 20.40 20.68 26.54
C ASP A 83 20.67 22.13 26.14
N GLY A 84 21.77 22.36 25.40
CA GLY A 84 22.10 23.69 24.89
C GLY A 84 21.05 24.22 23.91
N PHE A 85 20.50 23.36 23.05
CA PHE A 85 19.41 23.74 22.16
C PHE A 85 18.15 24.17 22.92
N LEU A 86 17.74 23.40 23.93
CA LEU A 86 16.56 23.66 24.76
C LEU A 86 16.71 24.95 25.57
N GLN A 87 17.88 25.17 26.18
CA GLN A 87 18.17 26.37 26.93
C GLN A 87 18.15 27.61 26.02
N ASN A 88 18.85 27.57 24.89
CA ASN A 88 19.02 28.74 24.03
C ASN A 88 17.75 29.13 23.25
N ASN A 89 16.93 28.15 22.85
CA ASN A 89 15.77 28.41 21.98
C ASN A 89 14.44 28.46 22.73
N PHE A 90 14.35 27.77 23.88
CA PHE A 90 13.10 27.63 24.63
C PHE A 90 13.22 28.07 26.09
N ASN A 91 14.39 28.53 26.52
CA ASN A 91 14.66 28.98 27.90
C ASN A 91 14.30 27.91 28.95
N VAL A 92 14.52 26.64 28.61
CA VAL A 92 14.29 25.49 29.48
C VAL A 92 15.47 25.36 30.44
N ASN A 93 15.19 25.20 31.74
CA ASN A 93 16.20 24.79 32.70
C ASN A 93 16.60 23.33 32.40
N THR A 94 17.90 23.07 32.28
CA THR A 94 18.47 21.77 31.91
C THR A 94 18.09 20.65 32.87
N GLU A 95 17.76 20.95 34.13
CA GLU A 95 17.20 19.98 35.09
C GLU A 95 15.86 19.38 34.64
N PHE A 96 15.13 20.05 33.74
CA PHE A 96 13.88 19.57 33.14
C PHE A 96 14.04 19.10 31.68
N ALA A 97 15.28 18.98 31.18
CA ALA A 97 15.53 18.48 29.84
C ALA A 97 15.17 16.99 29.76
N VAL A 98 14.13 16.68 28.97
CA VAL A 98 13.56 15.32 28.85
C VAL A 98 13.77 14.70 27.47
N ILE A 99 14.33 15.45 26.51
CA ILE A 99 14.53 14.98 25.14
C ILE A 99 15.75 14.07 25.11
N LYS A 100 15.56 12.85 24.62
CA LYS A 100 16.64 11.90 24.34
C LYS A 100 16.38 11.19 23.01
N ALA A 101 17.44 11.01 22.24
CA ALA A 101 17.49 10.18 21.05
C ALA A 101 18.18 8.86 21.41
N GLY A 102 17.71 7.77 20.82
CA GLY A 102 18.35 6.48 20.90
C GLY A 102 18.49 5.89 19.51
N ARG A 103 19.60 5.19 19.25
CA ARG A 103 19.75 4.44 18.00
C ARG A 103 18.81 3.23 18.02
N GLU A 104 17.75 3.30 17.21
CA GLU A 104 16.74 2.23 17.14
C GLU A 104 17.20 1.04 16.29
N ILE A 105 17.73 1.31 15.08
CA ILE A 105 18.10 0.28 14.10
C ILE A 105 19.41 0.63 13.39
N VAL A 106 20.18 -0.39 13.01
CA VAL A 106 21.20 -0.30 11.96
C VAL A 106 20.91 -1.31 10.87
N ALA A 107 20.94 -0.84 9.63
CA ALA A 107 20.62 -1.63 8.46
C ALA A 107 21.75 -1.57 7.42
N SER A 108 21.96 -2.67 6.69
CA SER A 108 22.95 -2.72 5.61
C SER A 108 22.44 -2.06 4.33
N LYS A 109 21.13 -2.18 4.07
CA LYS A 109 20.45 -1.53 2.94
C LYS A 109 19.03 -1.13 3.36
N ALA A 110 18.55 -0.03 2.80
CA ALA A 110 17.18 0.41 2.95
C ALA A 110 16.62 0.94 1.63
N LEU A 111 15.32 0.75 1.43
CA LEU A 111 14.55 1.23 0.29
C LEU A 111 13.46 2.17 0.80
N PHE A 112 13.56 3.45 0.46
CA PHE A 112 12.56 4.47 0.80
C PHE A 112 11.74 4.80 -0.45
N ILE A 113 10.44 4.55 -0.40
CA ILE A 113 9.55 4.71 -1.56
C ILE A 113 8.78 6.03 -1.46
N LYS A 114 8.10 6.23 -0.33
CA LYS A 114 7.35 7.46 -0.02
C LYS A 114 7.09 7.57 1.48
N LYS A 115 6.34 8.59 1.89
CA LYS A 115 6.01 8.79 3.31
C LYS A 115 5.42 7.53 3.94
N LYS A 116 5.98 7.12 5.08
CA LYS A 116 5.57 5.91 5.84
C LYS A 116 5.66 4.61 5.04
N ARG A 117 6.42 4.60 3.94
CA ARG A 117 6.61 3.43 3.06
C ARG A 117 8.10 3.20 2.79
N TYR A 118 8.67 2.28 3.55
CA TYR A 118 10.07 1.92 3.44
C TYR A 118 10.31 0.49 3.90
N ALA A 119 11.46 -0.04 3.50
CA ALA A 119 12.00 -1.29 4.02
C ALA A 119 13.47 -1.11 4.38
N ALA A 120 13.95 -1.86 5.37
CA ALA A 120 15.36 -1.89 5.74
C ALA A 120 15.77 -3.31 6.13
N LEU A 121 16.96 -3.73 5.71
CA LEU A 121 17.58 -4.99 6.12
C LEU A 121 18.40 -4.73 7.39
N VAL A 122 17.72 -4.89 8.53
CA VAL A 122 18.23 -4.53 9.86
C VAL A 122 19.09 -5.65 10.40
N TYR A 123 20.35 -5.38 10.75
CA TYR A 123 21.22 -6.36 11.40
C TYR A 123 21.44 -6.06 12.89
N ASP A 124 21.12 -4.85 13.35
CA ASP A 124 21.08 -4.52 14.77
C ASP A 124 19.82 -3.71 15.09
N LYS A 125 19.08 -4.12 16.12
CA LYS A 125 17.88 -3.43 16.61
C LYS A 125 17.96 -3.28 18.12
N GLU A 126 18.01 -2.04 18.60
CA GLU A 126 18.06 -1.69 20.03
C GLU A 126 19.12 -2.51 20.79
N GLY A 127 20.31 -2.63 20.21
CA GLY A 127 21.46 -3.36 20.74
C GLY A 127 21.38 -4.89 20.56
N THR A 128 20.31 -5.40 19.96
CA THR A 128 20.14 -6.83 19.69
C THR A 128 20.49 -7.17 18.23
N ARG A 129 21.51 -8.01 18.05
CA ARG A 129 21.90 -8.53 16.74
C ARG A 129 20.83 -9.41 16.10
N LYS A 130 20.53 -9.13 14.84
CA LYS A 130 19.49 -9.77 14.01
C LYS A 130 20.05 -10.62 12.88
N ASP A 131 21.32 -10.46 12.57
CA ASP A 131 22.09 -11.23 11.60
C ASP A 131 22.71 -12.50 12.21
N LYS A 132 21.90 -13.26 12.95
CA LYS A 132 22.35 -14.50 13.60
C LYS A 132 22.24 -15.69 12.64
N GLY A 133 23.26 -16.54 12.61
CA GLY A 133 23.34 -17.71 11.74
C GLY A 133 23.62 -17.33 10.28
N ASN A 134 22.96 -17.99 9.33
CA ASN A 134 23.13 -17.73 7.89
C ASN A 134 22.22 -16.60 7.34
N LYS A 135 21.60 -15.79 8.21
CA LYS A 135 20.69 -14.72 7.77
C LYS A 135 21.41 -13.37 7.74
N PRO A 136 21.27 -12.58 6.66
CA PRO A 136 21.94 -11.29 6.54
C PRO A 136 21.36 -10.22 7.50
N GLY A 137 20.12 -10.40 7.97
CA GLY A 137 19.42 -9.55 8.92
C GLY A 137 17.91 -9.84 9.00
N GLU A 138 17.16 -8.93 9.61
CA GLU A 138 15.69 -8.91 9.69
C GLU A 138 15.14 -7.82 8.76
N VAL A 139 14.20 -8.16 7.86
CA VAL A 139 13.56 -7.18 6.97
C VAL A 139 12.48 -6.40 7.73
N LYS A 140 12.75 -5.13 8.06
CA LYS A 140 11.77 -4.20 8.63
C LYS A 140 11.04 -3.47 7.52
N ALA A 141 9.88 -3.98 7.12
CA ALA A 141 8.98 -3.33 6.15
C ALA A 141 7.85 -2.55 6.84
N MET A 142 7.65 -1.28 6.45
CA MET A 142 6.64 -0.37 6.99
C MET A 142 5.76 0.22 5.88
N GLY A 143 4.44 0.09 6.01
CA GLY A 143 3.44 0.68 5.09
C GLY A 143 3.47 0.16 3.64
N LEU A 144 4.26 -0.89 3.37
CA LEU A 144 4.33 -1.56 2.08
C LEU A 144 3.13 -2.50 1.87
N ASP A 145 2.77 -2.73 0.60
CA ASP A 145 1.59 -3.51 0.24
C ASP A 145 1.69 -4.99 0.67
N LEU A 146 2.91 -5.48 0.95
CA LEU A 146 3.19 -6.82 1.49
C LEU A 146 2.58 -7.09 2.87
N LYS A 147 2.31 -6.06 3.70
CA LYS A 147 1.67 -6.24 5.03
C LYS A 147 0.17 -5.94 5.04
N ARG A 148 -0.42 -5.65 3.88
CA ARG A 148 -1.81 -5.22 3.83
C ARG A 148 -2.76 -6.41 3.83
N SER A 149 -3.81 -6.29 4.63
CA SER A 149 -4.86 -7.30 4.73
C SER A 149 -5.63 -7.54 3.43
N ASP A 150 -5.51 -6.63 2.45
CA ASP A 150 -6.10 -6.74 1.12
C ASP A 150 -5.14 -7.28 0.05
N THR A 151 -4.00 -7.84 0.44
CA THR A 151 -3.11 -8.61 -0.43
C THR A 151 -3.23 -10.09 -0.05
N PRO A 152 -3.47 -11.04 -0.99
CA PRO A 152 -3.49 -12.47 -0.66
C PRO A 152 -2.15 -12.95 -0.08
N LYS A 153 -2.17 -13.93 0.86
CA LYS A 153 -0.96 -14.39 1.57
C LYS A 153 0.16 -14.83 0.62
N TYR A 154 -0.16 -15.58 -0.43
CA TYR A 154 0.85 -16.05 -1.40
C TYR A 154 1.49 -14.88 -2.17
N VAL A 155 0.73 -13.81 -2.45
CA VAL A 155 1.25 -12.57 -3.05
C VAL A 155 2.09 -11.79 -2.04
N GLN A 156 1.73 -11.78 -0.75
CA GLN A 156 2.55 -11.17 0.30
C GLN A 156 3.92 -11.85 0.38
N GLN A 157 3.95 -13.18 0.38
CA GLN A 157 5.18 -13.97 0.39
C GLN A 157 6.06 -13.70 -0.83
N PHE A 158 5.45 -13.62 -2.02
CA PHE A 158 6.17 -13.23 -3.23
C PHE A 158 6.77 -11.82 -3.14
N LEU A 159 6.01 -10.82 -2.70
CA LEU A 159 6.51 -9.46 -2.54
C LEU A 159 7.61 -9.36 -1.46
N GLU A 160 7.51 -10.15 -0.39
CA GLU A 160 8.55 -10.28 0.63
C GLU A 160 9.85 -10.86 0.04
N HIS A 161 9.74 -11.91 -0.77
CA HIS A 161 10.87 -12.52 -1.45
C HIS A 161 11.58 -11.55 -2.40
N ILE A 162 10.84 -10.86 -3.26
CA ILE A 162 11.39 -9.85 -4.17
C ILE A 162 12.07 -8.72 -3.41
N LEU A 163 11.45 -8.25 -2.32
CA LEU A 163 12.04 -7.22 -1.47
C LEU A 163 13.33 -7.69 -0.80
N GLU A 164 13.37 -8.92 -0.29
CA GLU A 164 14.57 -9.51 0.28
C GLU A 164 15.69 -9.57 -0.75
N LEU A 165 15.41 -10.07 -1.96
CA LEU A 165 16.36 -10.14 -3.07
C LEU A 165 16.99 -8.77 -3.38
N VAL A 166 16.17 -7.72 -3.49
CA VAL A 166 16.65 -6.33 -3.68
C VAL A 166 17.55 -5.88 -2.52
N LEU A 167 17.13 -6.17 -1.29
CA LEU A 167 17.85 -5.78 -0.08
C LEU A 167 19.19 -6.52 0.09
N THR A 168 19.32 -7.71 -0.50
CA THR A 168 20.54 -8.55 -0.46
C THR A 168 21.40 -8.45 -1.72
N ASN A 169 21.27 -7.38 -2.51
CA ASN A 169 22.05 -7.11 -3.73
C ASN A 169 21.68 -7.96 -4.96
N GLY A 170 20.46 -8.48 -5.03
CA GLY A 170 19.92 -9.04 -6.26
C GLY A 170 19.88 -8.00 -7.38
N THR A 171 20.14 -8.48 -8.59
CA THR A 171 20.16 -7.70 -9.82
C THR A 171 18.75 -7.50 -10.37
N GLU A 172 18.60 -6.50 -11.23
CA GLU A 172 17.35 -6.24 -11.96
C GLU A 172 16.89 -7.49 -12.74
N LYS A 173 17.82 -8.22 -13.37
CA LYS A 173 17.52 -9.44 -14.13
C LYS A 173 16.94 -10.55 -13.26
N GLU A 174 17.58 -10.85 -12.12
CA GLU A 174 17.11 -11.88 -11.19
C GLU A 174 15.71 -11.56 -10.66
N VAL A 175 15.46 -10.28 -10.34
CA VAL A 175 14.14 -9.83 -9.89
C VAL A 175 13.09 -9.98 -10.99
N ILE A 176 13.40 -9.61 -12.24
CA ILE A 176 12.50 -9.78 -13.38
C ILE A 176 12.18 -11.26 -13.61
N GLU A 177 13.17 -12.15 -13.51
CA GLU A 177 12.98 -13.59 -13.66
C GLU A 177 12.03 -14.18 -12.60
N GLU A 178 12.20 -13.79 -11.33
CA GLU A 178 11.28 -14.20 -10.26
C GLU A 178 9.86 -13.63 -10.46
N VAL A 179 9.73 -12.40 -10.95
CA VAL A 179 8.41 -11.84 -11.32
C VAL A 179 7.77 -12.63 -12.46
N LYS A 180 8.52 -12.98 -13.52
CA LYS A 180 8.01 -13.79 -14.63
C LYS A 180 7.52 -15.15 -14.16
N LYS A 181 8.33 -15.83 -13.35
CA LYS A 181 7.99 -17.14 -12.79
C LYS A 181 6.69 -17.06 -11.97
N PHE A 182 6.58 -16.06 -11.10
CA PHE A 182 5.37 -15.86 -10.31
C PHE A 182 4.15 -15.53 -11.18
N LYS A 183 4.29 -14.73 -12.25
CA LYS A 183 3.19 -14.43 -13.19
C LYS A 183 2.70 -15.70 -13.88
N THR A 184 3.58 -16.61 -14.28
CA THR A 184 3.20 -17.94 -14.81
C THR A 184 2.42 -18.74 -13.77
N GLU A 185 2.94 -18.87 -12.54
CA GLU A 185 2.27 -19.57 -11.45
C GLU A 185 0.92 -18.93 -11.08
N PHE A 186 0.81 -17.60 -11.18
CA PHE A 186 -0.42 -16.85 -10.94
C PHE A 186 -1.45 -17.14 -12.03
N ARG A 187 -1.05 -17.20 -13.30
CA ARG A 187 -1.93 -17.50 -14.44
C ARG A 187 -2.49 -18.92 -14.38
N ASP A 188 -1.68 -19.88 -13.96
CA ASP A 188 -2.07 -21.29 -13.83
C ASP A 188 -3.10 -21.55 -12.72
N LYS A 189 -3.25 -20.63 -11.75
CA LYS A 189 -4.27 -20.76 -10.71
C LYS A 189 -5.69 -20.66 -11.29
N PRO A 190 -6.68 -21.28 -10.64
CA PRO A 190 -8.07 -21.02 -10.96
C PRO A 190 -8.43 -19.56 -10.74
N ALA A 191 -9.20 -18.97 -11.66
CA ALA A 191 -9.51 -17.53 -11.64
C ALA A 191 -10.18 -17.05 -10.34
N TRP A 192 -11.02 -17.88 -9.72
CA TRP A 192 -11.67 -17.54 -8.44
C TRP A 192 -10.70 -17.46 -7.26
N GLU A 193 -9.53 -18.10 -7.31
CA GLU A 193 -8.51 -18.04 -6.26
C GLU A 193 -7.63 -16.79 -6.36
N LYS A 194 -7.68 -16.10 -7.49
CA LYS A 194 -6.92 -14.87 -7.78
C LYS A 194 -7.60 -13.61 -7.22
N GLY A 195 -8.65 -13.74 -6.41
CA GLY A 195 -9.39 -12.61 -5.90
C GLY A 195 -8.68 -11.86 -4.76
N THR A 196 -9.20 -10.67 -4.45
CA THR A 196 -8.67 -9.80 -3.39
C THR A 196 -9.44 -9.99 -2.08
N PRO A 197 -8.78 -10.27 -0.94
CA PRO A 197 -9.46 -10.35 0.35
C PRO A 197 -9.94 -8.97 0.83
N LYS A 198 -11.19 -8.90 1.29
CA LYS A 198 -11.80 -7.70 1.88
C LYS A 198 -12.69 -8.07 3.05
N LYS A 199 -12.97 -7.11 3.93
CA LYS A 199 -14.02 -7.23 4.95
C LYS A 199 -15.22 -6.41 4.49
N VAL A 200 -16.40 -7.01 4.47
CA VAL A 200 -17.64 -6.31 4.15
C VAL A 200 -18.28 -5.79 5.43
N ASN A 201 -18.74 -4.54 5.43
CA ASN A 201 -19.47 -3.95 6.56
C ASN A 201 -20.70 -3.21 6.01
N ALA A 202 -21.76 -3.12 6.81
CA ALA A 202 -23.02 -2.47 6.44
C ALA A 202 -23.65 -3.05 5.15
N LEU A 203 -23.44 -4.33 4.86
CA LEU A 203 -23.93 -4.97 3.63
C LEU A 203 -25.46 -4.90 3.57
N THR A 204 -26.14 -5.16 4.69
CA THR A 204 -27.60 -5.12 4.80
C THR A 204 -28.14 -3.72 4.47
N ASP A 205 -27.55 -2.69 5.05
CA ASP A 205 -27.93 -1.30 4.80
C ASP A 205 -27.68 -0.88 3.33
N TYR A 206 -26.49 -1.19 2.78
CA TYR A 206 -26.21 -0.94 1.37
C TYR A 206 -27.14 -1.72 0.45
N THR A 207 -27.52 -2.95 0.80
CA THR A 207 -28.46 -3.77 0.02
C THR A 207 -29.86 -3.16 0.01
N ALA A 208 -30.36 -2.72 1.16
CA ALA A 208 -31.66 -2.06 1.27
C ALA A 208 -31.69 -0.78 0.43
N ARG A 209 -30.65 0.06 0.56
CA ARG A 209 -30.46 1.27 -0.23
C ARG A 209 -30.41 0.97 -1.73
N TYR A 210 -29.62 -0.03 -2.13
CA TYR A 210 -29.51 -0.47 -3.52
C TYR A 210 -30.86 -0.91 -4.11
N ASN A 211 -31.63 -1.71 -3.37
CA ASN A 211 -32.95 -2.17 -3.81
C ASN A 211 -33.96 -1.02 -3.91
N GLN A 212 -33.98 -0.09 -2.94
CA GLN A 212 -34.82 1.12 -3.01
C GLN A 212 -34.49 1.96 -4.25
N SER A 213 -33.21 2.14 -4.57
CA SER A 213 -32.80 2.89 -5.78
C SER A 213 -33.25 2.23 -7.09
N ARG A 214 -33.49 0.91 -7.07
CA ARG A 214 -33.97 0.14 -8.24
C ARG A 214 -35.50 -0.02 -8.26
N ASN A 215 -36.24 0.42 -7.25
CA ASN A 215 -37.70 0.28 -7.24
C ASN A 215 -38.32 1.25 -8.27
N PRO A 216 -38.83 0.74 -9.41
CA PRO A 216 -39.37 1.60 -10.46
C PRO A 216 -40.60 2.37 -9.98
N ASP A 217 -41.39 1.78 -9.09
CA ASP A 217 -42.65 2.34 -8.60
C ASP A 217 -42.43 3.55 -7.69
N GLU A 218 -41.40 3.51 -6.83
CA GLU A 218 -41.02 4.66 -6.00
C GLU A 218 -40.44 5.81 -6.85
N LEU A 219 -39.63 5.48 -7.85
CA LEU A 219 -39.10 6.48 -8.78
C LEU A 219 -40.22 7.12 -9.62
N MET A 220 -41.20 6.31 -10.03
CA MET A 220 -42.37 6.75 -10.79
C MET A 220 -43.33 7.58 -9.93
N ASP A 221 -43.55 7.22 -8.66
CA ASP A 221 -44.35 8.02 -7.71
C ASP A 221 -43.67 9.37 -7.43
N LEU A 222 -42.36 9.38 -7.16
CA LEU A 222 -41.61 10.62 -6.97
C LEU A 222 -41.64 11.51 -8.22
N GLN A 223 -41.54 10.93 -9.42
CA GLN A 223 -41.70 11.65 -10.69
C GLN A 223 -43.13 12.17 -10.88
N ALA A 224 -44.15 11.37 -10.57
CA ALA A 224 -45.55 11.77 -10.66
C ALA A 224 -45.88 12.91 -9.67
N ARG A 225 -45.36 12.86 -8.45
CA ARG A 225 -45.48 13.94 -7.45
C ARG A 225 -44.78 15.22 -7.91
N MET A 226 -43.63 15.12 -8.56
CA MET A 226 -42.91 16.27 -9.14
C MET A 226 -43.72 17.01 -10.23
N VAL A 227 -44.59 16.29 -10.95
CA VAL A 227 -45.51 16.86 -11.96
C VAL A 227 -46.73 17.52 -11.31
N ARG A 228 -47.23 16.98 -10.19
CA ARG A 228 -48.45 17.45 -9.51
C ARG A 228 -48.23 18.67 -8.59
N VAL A 229 -47.01 18.87 -8.11
CA VAL A 229 -46.66 19.96 -7.18
C VAL A 229 -46.60 21.31 -7.91
N LYS A 230 -47.29 22.32 -7.35
CA LYS A 230 -47.37 23.68 -7.91
C LYS A 230 -46.31 24.65 -7.34
N THR A 231 -45.74 24.35 -6.18
CA THR A 231 -44.77 25.25 -5.53
C THR A 231 -43.33 24.93 -5.95
N THR A 232 -42.53 25.96 -6.25
CA THR A 232 -41.15 25.81 -6.72
C THR A 232 -40.25 25.14 -5.67
N LYS A 233 -40.43 25.49 -4.39
CA LYS A 233 -39.64 24.94 -3.27
C LYS A 233 -39.85 23.44 -3.06
N GLU A 234 -41.09 22.95 -3.16
CA GLU A 234 -41.36 21.51 -3.02
C GLU A 234 -40.88 20.73 -4.25
N ARG A 235 -40.99 21.32 -5.44
CA ARG A 235 -40.47 20.72 -6.68
C ARG A 235 -38.96 20.53 -6.62
N ASP A 236 -38.22 21.51 -6.10
CA ASP A 236 -36.77 21.43 -5.90
C ASP A 236 -36.37 20.40 -4.83
N LYS A 237 -37.20 20.24 -3.79
CA LYS A 237 -37.00 19.20 -2.76
C LYS A 237 -37.18 17.80 -3.36
N ILE A 238 -38.25 17.56 -4.10
CA ILE A 238 -38.50 16.27 -4.79
C ILE A 238 -37.40 15.97 -5.81
N LYS A 239 -36.93 16.99 -6.55
CA LYS A 239 -35.80 16.86 -7.47
C LYS A 239 -34.53 16.40 -6.76
N LYS A 240 -34.22 16.97 -5.59
CA LYS A 240 -33.08 16.53 -4.76
C LYS A 240 -33.27 15.11 -4.22
N ASP A 241 -34.49 14.71 -3.86
CA ASP A 241 -34.78 13.36 -3.38
C ASP A 241 -34.64 12.30 -4.50
N ILE A 242 -35.09 12.60 -5.73
CA ILE A 242 -34.85 11.78 -6.93
C ILE A 242 -33.35 11.71 -7.25
N GLU A 243 -32.63 12.82 -7.12
CA GLU A 243 -31.20 12.86 -7.37
C GLU A 243 -30.42 12.10 -6.30
N LYS A 244 -30.89 12.11 -5.04
CA LYS A 244 -30.34 11.35 -3.92
C LYS A 244 -30.60 9.85 -4.07
N SER A 245 -31.79 9.44 -4.53
CA SER A 245 -32.09 8.03 -4.81
C SER A 245 -31.26 7.48 -5.99
N ARG A 246 -30.89 8.33 -6.95
CA ARG A 246 -29.97 8.00 -8.06
C ARG A 246 -28.48 7.96 -7.65
N ARG A 247 -28.10 8.53 -6.51
CA ARG A 247 -26.69 8.72 -6.09
C ARG A 247 -26.27 7.78 -4.95
N ILE A 248 -26.76 6.55 -4.92
CA ILE A 248 -26.27 5.57 -3.94
C ILE A 248 -24.97 4.98 -4.48
N THR A 249 -23.84 5.58 -4.10
CA THR A 249 -22.52 5.04 -4.39
C THR A 249 -22.24 3.88 -3.45
N VAL A 250 -22.44 2.65 -3.94
CA VAL A 250 -22.11 1.43 -3.21
C VAL A 250 -20.61 1.13 -3.38
N PRO A 251 -19.85 0.88 -2.30
CA PRO A 251 -18.46 0.45 -2.42
C PRO A 251 -18.34 -0.84 -3.24
N GLY A 252 -17.35 -0.91 -4.14
CA GLY A 252 -17.26 -2.01 -5.11
C GLY A 252 -17.24 -3.42 -4.50
N HIS A 253 -16.59 -3.61 -3.35
CA HIS A 253 -16.58 -4.92 -2.66
C HIS A 253 -17.92 -5.26 -2.01
N VAL A 254 -18.68 -4.26 -1.53
CA VAL A 254 -20.05 -4.45 -1.04
C VAL A 254 -20.97 -4.81 -2.20
N MET A 255 -20.82 -4.13 -3.35
CA MET A 255 -21.57 -4.45 -4.56
C MET A 255 -21.30 -5.89 -5.03
N ALA A 256 -20.03 -6.33 -5.00
CA ALA A 256 -19.67 -7.70 -5.32
C ALA A 256 -20.35 -8.74 -4.40
N SER A 257 -20.53 -8.41 -3.11
CA SER A 257 -21.27 -9.26 -2.16
C SER A 257 -22.77 -9.31 -2.44
N ILE A 258 -23.37 -8.17 -2.80
CA ILE A 258 -24.78 -8.10 -3.20
C ILE A 258 -25.02 -8.97 -4.44
N GLU A 259 -24.16 -8.86 -5.46
CA GLU A 259 -24.26 -9.65 -6.68
C GLU A 259 -24.06 -11.14 -6.43
N TYR A 260 -23.14 -11.55 -5.56
CA TYR A 260 -23.01 -12.95 -5.16
C TYR A 260 -24.29 -13.50 -4.52
N ASN A 261 -24.85 -12.79 -3.53
CA ASN A 261 -26.09 -13.20 -2.88
C ASN A 261 -27.27 -13.26 -3.86
N LYS A 262 -27.29 -12.39 -4.87
CA LYS A 262 -28.28 -12.40 -5.95
C LYS A 262 -28.08 -13.59 -6.89
N LEU A 263 -26.87 -13.83 -7.36
CA LEU A 263 -26.54 -14.96 -8.24
C LEU A 263 -26.82 -16.30 -7.55
N ARG A 264 -26.54 -16.41 -6.25
CA ARG A 264 -26.91 -17.58 -5.45
C ARG A 264 -28.41 -17.87 -5.51
N LYS A 265 -29.24 -16.84 -5.31
CA LYS A 265 -30.71 -16.95 -5.42
C LYS A 265 -31.16 -17.29 -6.83
N MET A 266 -30.56 -16.68 -7.85
CA MET A 266 -30.91 -16.94 -9.27
C MET A 266 -30.59 -18.38 -9.70
N ASN A 267 -29.53 -18.98 -9.13
CA ASN A 267 -29.16 -20.36 -9.39
C ASN A 267 -29.83 -21.37 -8.44
N ASN A 268 -30.80 -20.92 -7.61
CA ASN A 268 -31.45 -21.74 -6.58
C ASN A 268 -30.48 -22.46 -5.65
N ASP A 269 -29.34 -21.84 -5.38
CA ASP A 269 -28.29 -22.42 -4.55
C ASP A 269 -28.60 -22.16 -3.06
N GLN A 270 -28.93 -23.24 -2.36
CA GLN A 270 -29.21 -23.24 -0.92
C GLN A 270 -28.05 -23.78 -0.09
N TYR A 271 -27.01 -24.32 -0.73
CA TYR A 271 -25.89 -24.94 -0.05
C TYR A 271 -24.79 -23.92 0.26
N SER A 272 -24.48 -23.04 -0.68
CA SER A 272 -23.43 -22.04 -0.47
C SER A 272 -23.84 -20.96 0.54
N MET A 273 -22.89 -20.55 1.36
CA MET A 273 -23.14 -19.60 2.44
C MET A 273 -23.46 -18.20 1.90
N PRO A 274 -24.54 -17.52 2.35
CA PRO A 274 -24.72 -16.10 2.09
C PRO A 274 -23.64 -15.24 2.70
N ILE A 275 -23.23 -14.20 1.97
CA ILE A 275 -22.39 -13.16 2.55
C ILE A 275 -23.26 -12.29 3.48
N GLN A 276 -22.78 -12.10 4.71
CA GLN A 276 -23.39 -11.30 5.77
C GLN A 276 -22.46 -10.16 6.22
N ASP A 277 -23.01 -9.19 6.96
CA ASP A 277 -22.28 -8.06 7.53
C ASP A 277 -21.12 -8.53 8.42
N GLY A 278 -19.95 -7.91 8.24
CA GLY A 278 -18.75 -8.17 9.03
C GLY A 278 -17.90 -9.34 8.54
N GLN A 279 -18.39 -10.14 7.57
CA GLN A 279 -17.64 -11.28 7.04
C GLN A 279 -16.43 -10.85 6.20
N LYS A 280 -15.44 -11.74 6.16
CA LYS A 280 -14.33 -11.63 5.20
C LYS A 280 -14.71 -12.34 3.91
N ILE A 281 -14.41 -11.70 2.81
CA ILE A 281 -14.75 -12.14 1.46
C ILE A 281 -13.52 -12.10 0.56
N ILE A 282 -13.52 -12.91 -0.49
CA ILE A 282 -12.63 -12.77 -1.64
C ILE A 282 -13.42 -12.09 -2.76
N VAL A 283 -12.87 -11.05 -3.38
CA VAL A 283 -13.49 -10.30 -4.48
C VAL A 283 -12.76 -10.60 -5.78
N CYS A 284 -13.46 -11.14 -6.76
CA CYS A 284 -12.96 -11.46 -8.10
C CYS A 284 -13.52 -10.48 -9.13
N LYS A 285 -12.72 -10.15 -10.14
CA LYS A 285 -13.16 -9.31 -11.26
C LYS A 285 -13.79 -10.15 -12.35
N LEU A 286 -14.80 -9.62 -13.01
CA LEU A 286 -15.47 -10.27 -14.14
C LEU A 286 -15.25 -9.43 -15.39
N LYS A 287 -15.16 -10.11 -16.54
CA LYS A 287 -15.20 -9.48 -17.86
C LYS A 287 -16.56 -8.85 -18.09
N GLU A 288 -16.65 -8.02 -19.12
CA GLU A 288 -17.94 -7.48 -19.56
C GLU A 288 -18.94 -8.61 -19.81
N ASN A 289 -20.13 -8.47 -19.24
CA ASN A 289 -21.16 -9.49 -19.26
C ASN A 289 -22.55 -8.84 -19.41
N PRO A 290 -23.57 -9.58 -19.87
CA PRO A 290 -24.91 -9.04 -20.12
C PRO A 290 -25.58 -8.41 -18.88
N MET A 291 -25.17 -8.81 -17.67
CA MET A 291 -25.68 -8.26 -16.42
C MET A 291 -24.93 -6.99 -15.97
N ASN A 292 -23.88 -6.60 -16.69
CA ASN A 292 -22.99 -5.48 -16.37
C ASN A 292 -22.40 -5.55 -14.94
N VAL A 293 -22.13 -6.77 -14.47
CA VAL A 293 -21.54 -7.03 -13.15
C VAL A 293 -20.03 -6.95 -13.25
N LYS A 294 -19.39 -5.95 -12.62
CA LYS A 294 -17.93 -5.77 -12.71
C LYS A 294 -17.11 -6.70 -11.82
N SER A 295 -17.73 -7.22 -10.76
CA SER A 295 -17.04 -8.06 -9.78
C SER A 295 -18.05 -8.85 -8.96
N VAL A 296 -17.64 -10.03 -8.53
CA VAL A 296 -18.39 -10.93 -7.66
C VAL A 296 -17.51 -11.32 -6.47
N ALA A 297 -18.11 -11.59 -5.31
CA ALA A 297 -17.38 -12.01 -4.13
C ALA A 297 -17.82 -13.39 -3.64
N TYR A 298 -17.07 -14.01 -2.75
CA TYR A 298 -17.50 -15.18 -1.99
C TYR A 298 -16.94 -15.15 -0.55
N PRO A 299 -17.58 -15.77 0.44
CA PRO A 299 -17.05 -15.85 1.81
C PRO A 299 -15.72 -16.61 1.85
N ILE A 300 -14.73 -16.12 2.61
CA ILE A 300 -13.46 -16.86 2.76
C ILE A 300 -13.67 -18.25 3.37
N ASP A 301 -14.69 -18.39 4.22
CA ASP A 301 -15.03 -19.63 4.92
C ASP A 301 -15.77 -20.64 4.02
N GLU A 302 -16.10 -20.27 2.78
CA GLU A 302 -16.72 -21.18 1.81
C GLU A 302 -15.67 -22.16 1.26
N THR A 303 -15.71 -23.40 1.72
CA THR A 303 -14.74 -24.43 1.33
C THR A 303 -14.99 -24.97 -0.08
N ASN A 304 -16.26 -25.02 -0.51
CA ASN A 304 -16.65 -25.62 -1.78
C ASN A 304 -17.45 -24.64 -2.61
N LEU A 305 -16.75 -23.92 -3.49
CA LEU A 305 -17.41 -23.02 -4.43
C LEU A 305 -18.27 -23.80 -5.43
N PRO A 306 -19.51 -23.33 -5.69
CA PRO A 306 -20.42 -24.01 -6.58
C PRO A 306 -20.00 -23.88 -8.04
N ASP A 307 -20.37 -24.84 -8.88
CA ASP A 307 -19.94 -24.88 -10.28
C ASP A 307 -20.39 -23.66 -11.09
N TRP A 308 -21.56 -23.11 -10.77
CA TRP A 308 -22.05 -21.88 -11.41
C TRP A 308 -21.10 -20.72 -11.18
N PHE A 309 -20.46 -20.64 -10.00
CA PHE A 309 -19.52 -19.58 -9.66
C PHE A 309 -18.21 -19.78 -10.41
N LYS A 310 -17.70 -21.02 -10.43
CA LYS A 310 -16.47 -21.39 -11.14
C LYS A 310 -16.53 -21.15 -12.65
N LYS A 311 -17.74 -21.16 -13.22
CA LYS A 311 -18.00 -20.92 -14.65
C LYS A 311 -18.23 -19.45 -15.00
N LEU A 312 -18.18 -18.53 -14.03
CA LEU A 312 -18.33 -17.11 -14.31
C LEU A 312 -17.18 -16.59 -15.19
N PRO A 313 -17.42 -15.59 -16.04
CA PRO A 313 -16.41 -15.03 -16.93
C PRO A 313 -15.46 -14.12 -16.15
N PHE A 314 -14.53 -14.71 -15.40
CA PHE A 314 -13.53 -13.97 -14.64
C PHE A 314 -12.56 -13.21 -15.55
N ASP A 315 -12.07 -12.09 -15.04
CA ASP A 315 -11.08 -11.24 -15.72
C ASP A 315 -9.70 -11.49 -15.10
N ASP A 316 -9.05 -12.56 -15.56
CA ASP A 316 -7.73 -12.97 -15.10
C ASP A 316 -6.67 -11.89 -15.33
N GLU A 317 -6.72 -11.20 -16.47
CA GLU A 317 -5.77 -10.14 -16.84
C GLU A 317 -5.88 -8.95 -15.88
N LEU A 318 -7.10 -8.46 -15.62
CA LEU A 318 -7.31 -7.36 -14.68
C LEU A 318 -6.94 -7.75 -13.23
N MET A 319 -7.15 -9.01 -12.86
CA MET A 319 -6.72 -9.50 -11.54
C MET A 319 -5.20 -9.56 -11.43
N GLU A 320 -4.49 -10.03 -12.46
CA GLU A 320 -3.03 -10.01 -12.53
C GLU A 320 -2.47 -8.59 -12.45
N GLU A 321 -2.98 -7.67 -13.26
CA GLU A 321 -2.54 -6.27 -13.30
C GLU A 321 -2.68 -5.62 -11.90
N THR A 322 -3.82 -5.83 -11.25
CA THR A 322 -4.12 -5.14 -9.98
C THR A 322 -3.48 -5.78 -8.75
N ILE A 323 -3.27 -7.09 -8.76
CA ILE A 323 -2.77 -7.85 -7.60
C ILE A 323 -1.27 -8.11 -7.69
N VAL A 324 -0.73 -8.23 -8.89
CA VAL A 324 0.69 -8.48 -9.12
C VAL A 324 1.36 -7.20 -9.63
N ASP A 325 1.07 -6.78 -10.85
CA ASP A 325 1.89 -5.77 -11.56
C ASP A 325 1.90 -4.44 -10.83
N LYS A 326 0.74 -3.93 -10.43
CA LYS A 326 0.62 -2.69 -9.66
C LYS A 326 1.34 -2.77 -8.32
N LYS A 327 1.38 -3.93 -7.67
CA LYS A 327 2.05 -4.08 -6.36
C LYS A 327 3.56 -4.18 -6.52
N VAL A 328 4.03 -4.91 -7.52
CA VAL A 328 5.46 -4.99 -7.88
C VAL A 328 5.97 -3.61 -8.29
N PHE A 329 5.24 -2.92 -9.17
CA PHE A 329 5.54 -1.55 -9.57
C PHE A 329 5.61 -0.62 -8.36
N ASN A 330 4.57 -0.60 -7.50
CA ASN A 330 4.56 0.23 -6.30
C ASN A 330 5.71 -0.05 -5.33
N LEU A 331 6.27 -1.26 -5.35
CA LEU A 331 7.38 -1.68 -4.51
C LEU A 331 8.73 -1.23 -5.07
N LEU A 332 8.91 -1.29 -6.39
CA LEU A 332 10.23 -1.17 -7.03
C LEU A 332 10.42 0.06 -7.91
N TYR A 333 9.37 0.84 -8.24
CA TYR A 333 9.49 1.96 -9.19
C TYR A 333 10.58 2.97 -8.83
N VAL A 334 10.91 3.13 -7.54
CA VAL A 334 11.95 4.05 -7.07
C VAL A 334 13.37 3.63 -7.49
N LEU A 335 13.56 2.36 -7.86
CA LEU A 335 14.83 1.85 -8.38
C LEU A 335 15.07 2.24 -9.84
N GLY A 336 14.02 2.70 -10.55
CA GLY A 336 14.11 3.05 -11.97
C GLY A 336 14.28 1.86 -12.91
N TRP A 337 14.02 0.64 -12.44
CA TRP A 337 14.09 -0.59 -13.23
C TRP A 337 12.95 -0.68 -14.23
N ASP A 338 13.23 -1.26 -15.40
CA ASP A 338 12.23 -1.51 -16.43
C ASP A 338 11.53 -2.84 -16.19
N LEU A 339 10.47 -2.78 -15.40
CA LEU A 339 9.67 -3.96 -15.06
C LEU A 339 8.79 -4.45 -16.20
N SER A 340 8.63 -3.71 -17.31
CA SER A 340 7.85 -4.19 -18.46
C SER A 340 8.48 -5.42 -19.12
N MET A 341 9.78 -5.62 -18.90
CA MET A 341 10.47 -6.83 -19.35
C MET A 341 9.92 -8.11 -18.71
N ALA A 342 9.19 -8.01 -17.61
CA ALA A 342 8.48 -9.12 -16.96
C ALA A 342 7.13 -9.43 -17.60
N ASP A 343 6.58 -8.51 -18.39
CA ASP A 343 5.38 -8.74 -19.18
C ASP A 343 5.78 -9.62 -20.37
N ASN A 344 5.45 -10.91 -20.28
CA ASN A 344 5.57 -11.80 -21.43
C ASN A 344 4.50 -11.42 -22.48
N SER A 345 4.65 -10.27 -23.13
CA SER A 345 4.09 -10.05 -24.47
C SER A 345 5.03 -10.74 -25.46
N THR A 346 4.83 -12.05 -25.60
CA THR A 346 5.28 -12.86 -26.73
C THR A 346 4.67 -12.27 -28.01
N THR A 347 5.27 -11.23 -28.58
CA THR A 347 4.78 -10.70 -29.86
C THR A 347 5.82 -10.05 -30.77
N PHE A 348 7.12 -10.01 -30.43
CA PHE A 348 8.13 -9.49 -31.37
C PHE A 348 9.51 -10.18 -31.37
N GLY A 349 9.88 -10.90 -30.32
CA GLY A 349 11.20 -11.57 -30.23
C GLY A 349 11.35 -12.83 -31.10
N ASP A 350 10.25 -13.56 -31.32
CA ASP A 350 10.29 -14.87 -32.01
C ASP A 350 10.13 -14.76 -33.53
N PHE A 351 9.97 -13.55 -34.08
CA PHE A 351 9.85 -13.34 -35.53
C PHE A 351 11.20 -13.08 -36.24
N PHE A 352 12.30 -12.98 -35.50
CA PHE A 352 13.64 -12.73 -36.04
C PHE A 352 14.68 -13.72 -35.50
N SER A 353 14.40 -15.02 -35.56
CA SER A 353 15.48 -16.00 -35.70
C SER A 353 15.79 -16.12 -37.19
N PHE A 354 16.79 -15.36 -37.67
CA PHE A 354 17.40 -15.66 -38.96
C PHE A 354 18.18 -16.96 -38.81
N ASP A 355 17.69 -18.04 -39.41
CA ASP A 355 18.47 -19.24 -39.63
C ASP A 355 19.69 -18.85 -40.50
N THR A 356 20.89 -19.05 -39.94
CA THR A 356 22.16 -19.03 -40.67
C THR A 356 22.45 -20.38 -41.29
#